data_AF-A0A497HAY2-F1
#
_entry.id   AF-A0A497HAY2-F1
#
_cell.length_a   1.000
_cell.length_b   1.000
_cell.length_c   1.000
_cell.angle_alpha   90.00
_cell.angle_beta   90.00
_cell.angle_gamma   90.00
#
_symmetry.space_group_name_H-M   'P 1'
#
loop_
_entity.id
_entity.type
_entity.pdbx_description
1 polymer ?
#
loop_
_entity_poly.entity_id
_entity_poly.type
_entity_poly.pdbx_seq_one_letter_code
_entity_poly.pdbx_strand_id
1 'polypeptide(L)' 'MQSGRKEIKIKPLQRCGDMKKSKFINVRITEKMYAELEKIAESKGLTLPDLIRHVLVEYIERHKS' A
#
# COMPACT_ATOMS: atom_id res chain seq x y z
N MET A 1 -10.63 8.53 -24.13
CA MET A 1 -10.30 7.46 -23.18
C MET A 1 -9.97 8.11 -21.84
N GLN A 2 -10.86 8.04 -20.86
CA GLN A 2 -10.62 8.63 -19.53
C GLN A 2 -9.53 7.81 -18.84
N SER A 3 -8.42 8.46 -18.48
CA SER A 3 -7.33 7.86 -17.73
C SER A 3 -7.78 7.69 -16.28
N GLY A 4 -8.38 6.54 -15.97
CA GLY A 4 -8.83 6.21 -14.62
C GLY A 4 -7.63 6.01 -13.70
N ARG A 5 -7.60 6.75 -12.60
CA ARG A 5 -6.67 6.51 -11.49
C ARG A 5 -7.45 5.87 -10.36
N LYS A 6 -6.89 4.79 -9.80
CA LYS A 6 -7.44 4.13 -8.61
C LYS A 6 -6.69 4.62 -7.36
N GLU A 7 -7.44 4.82 -6.28
CA GLU A 7 -6.92 5.26 -5.00
C GLU A 7 -6.94 4.08 -4.01
N ILE A 8 -5.80 3.84 -3.36
CA ILE A 8 -5.64 2.80 -2.34
C ILE A 8 -5.35 3.49 -1.01
N LYS A 9 -6.10 3.11 0.03
CA LYS A 9 -5.93 3.63 1.39
C LYS A 9 -5.19 2.62 2.24
N ILE A 10 -4.00 2.98 2.69
CA ILE A 10 -3.16 2.13 3.54
C ILE A 10 -3.23 2.64 4.98
N LYS A 11 -3.62 1.75 5.90
CA LYS A 11 -3.65 2.04 7.34
C LYS A 11 -2.22 1.97 7.91
N PRO A 12 -1.86 2.88 8.83
CA PRO A 12 -0.57 2.80 9.51
C PRO A 12 -0.53 1.59 10.46
N LEU A 13 0.66 1.06 10.71
CA LEU A 13 0.91 0.04 11.73
C LEU A 13 0.66 0.69 13.10
N GLN A 14 -0.51 0.47 13.70
CA GLN A 14 -0.80 0.96 15.03
C GLN A 14 0.08 0.21 16.03
N ARG A 15 1.04 0.92 16.65
CA ARG A 15 1.63 0.43 17.90
C ARG A 15 0.60 0.64 19.00
N CYS A 16 0.37 -0.40 19.80
CA CYS A 16 -0.47 -0.34 20.99
C CYS A 16 0.11 0.73 21.94
N GLY A 17 -0.49 1.93 21.98
CA GLY A 17 -0.04 3.04 22.82
C GLY A 17 -0.26 4.46 22.27
N ASP A 18 -0.30 4.66 20.95
CA ASP A 18 -0.46 6.01 20.37
C ASP A 18 -1.87 6.22 19.79
N MET A 19 -2.76 6.82 20.59
CA MET A 19 -4.05 7.40 20.16
C MET A 19 -3.90 8.64 19.26
N LYS A 20 -2.74 8.82 18.59
CA LYS A 20 -2.50 9.95 17.69
C LYS A 20 -2.94 9.58 16.28
N LYS A 21 -4.11 10.09 15.89
CA LYS A 21 -4.64 10.20 14.51
C LYS A 21 -3.94 9.27 13.51
N SER A 22 -4.47 8.06 13.33
CA SER A 22 -3.99 7.11 12.32
C SER A 22 -3.86 7.81 10.96
N LYS A 23 -2.63 8.17 10.58
CA LYS A 23 -2.35 8.82 9.30
C LYS A 23 -2.49 7.76 8.21
N PHE A 24 -3.54 7.87 7.40
CA PHE A 24 -3.71 7.05 6.21
C PHE A 24 -2.77 7.54 5.11
N ILE A 25 -2.19 6.60 4.37
CA ILE A 25 -1.46 6.91 3.14
C ILE A 25 -2.43 6.66 1.99
N ASN A 26 -2.77 7.71 1.24
CA ASN A 26 -3.54 7.59 0.02
C ASN A 26 -2.56 7.47 -1.15
N VAL A 27 -2.55 6.31 -1.79
CA VAL A 27 -1.70 6.03 -2.95
C VAL A 27 -2.57 6.07 -4.19
N ARG A 28 -2.22 6.92 -5.16
CA ARG A 28 -2.89 6.99 -6.46
C ARG A 28 -2.04 6.29 -7.51
N ILE A 29 -2.61 5.29 -8.15
CA ILE A 29 -1.96 4.54 -9.22
C ILE A 29 -2.87 4.45 -10.43
N THR A 30 -2.28 4.10 -11.57
CA THR A 30 -3.05 3.81 -12.80
C THR A 30 -3.82 2.51 -12.64
N GLU A 31 -4.91 2.35 -13.41
CA GLU A 31 -5.67 1.10 -13.43
C GLU A 31 -4.83 -0.12 -13.82
N LYS A 32 -3.91 0.03 -14.78
CA LYS A 32 -3.01 -1.06 -15.19
C LYS A 32 -2.13 -1.52 -14.03
N MET A 33 -1.52 -0.56 -13.31
CA MET A 33 -0.69 -0.87 -12.15
C MET A 33 -1.51 -1.50 -11.03
N TYR A 34 -2.73 -1.01 -10.81
CA TYR A 34 -3.64 -1.59 -9.81
C TYR A 34 -3.93 -3.06 -10.10
N ALA A 35 -4.30 -3.38 -11.35
CA ALA A 35 -4.63 -4.75 -11.75
C ALA A 35 -3.43 -5.71 -11.58
N GLU A 36 -2.22 -5.25 -11.93
CA GLU A 36 -1.02 -6.07 -11.76
C GLU A 36 -0.67 -6.28 -10.29
N LEU A 37 -0.78 -5.24 -9.45
CA LEU A 37 -0.55 -5.38 -8.01
C LEU A 37 -1.60 -6.26 -7.33
N GLU A 38 -2.86 -6.21 -7.77
CA GLU A 38 -3.94 -7.05 -7.25
C GLU A 38 -3.66 -8.54 -7.52
N LYS A 39 -3.27 -8.90 -8.75
CA LYS A 39 -2.87 -10.28 -9.09
C LYS A 39 -1.69 -10.76 -8.24
N ILE A 40 -0.69 -9.90 -8.01
CA ILE A 40 0.48 -10.25 -7.17
C ILE A 40 0.04 -10.47 -5.72
N ALA A 41 -0.86 -9.63 -5.20
CA ALA A 41 -1.39 -9.77 -3.85
C ALA A 41 -2.15 -11.09 -3.69
N GLU A 42 -3.06 -11.39 -4.63
CA GLU A 42 -3.83 -12.64 -4.66
C GLU A 42 -2.92 -13.88 -4.73
N SER A 43 -1.91 -13.86 -5.61
CA SER A 43 -0.95 -14.97 -5.74
C SER A 43 -0.16 -15.22 -4.45
N LYS A 44 -0.04 -14.23 -3.58
CA LYS A 44 0.64 -14.34 -2.28
C LYS A 44 -0.32 -14.59 -1.12
N GLY A 45 -1.63 -14.68 -1.36
CA GLY A 45 -2.65 -14.76 -0.33
C GLY A 45 -2.72 -13.51 0.55
N LEU A 46 -2.33 -12.35 0.02
CA LEU A 46 -2.30 -11.07 0.72
C LEU A 46 -3.37 -10.12 0.17
N THR A 47 -3.78 -9.14 0.98
CA THR A 47 -4.55 -8.02 0.47
C THR A 47 -3.62 -7.03 -0.24
N LEU A 48 -4.13 -6.30 -1.23
CA LEU A 48 -3.38 -5.27 -1.94
C LEU A 48 -2.77 -4.20 -0.99
N PRO A 49 -3.49 -3.68 0.04
CA PRO A 49 -2.90 -2.81 1.06
C PRO A 49 -1.71 -3.44 1.81
N ASP A 50 -1.78 -4.73 2.16
CA ASP A 50 -0.69 -5.44 2.83
C ASP A 50 0.53 -5.61 1.93
N LEU A 51 0.31 -5.93 0.65
CA LEU A 51 1.39 -6.00 -0.33
C LEU A 51 2.12 -4.66 -0.45
N ILE A 52 1.38 -3.55 -0.63
CA ILE A 52 2.01 -2.23 -0.77
C ILE A 52 2.75 -1.85 0.51
N ARG A 53 2.17 -2.15 1.67
CA ARG A 53 2.84 -1.94 2.95
C ARG A 53 4.16 -2.71 3.04
N HIS A 54 4.18 -3.98 2.66
CA HIS A 54 5.39 -4.80 2.69
C HIS A 54 6.49 -4.21 1.80
N VAL A 55 6.15 -3.83 0.57
CA VAL A 55 7.08 -3.20 -0.37
C VAL A 55 7.63 -1.88 0.18
N LEU A 56 6.79 -1.04 0.79
CA LEU A 56 7.22 0.23 1.38
C LEU A 56 8.14 0.02 2.58
N VAL A 57 7.84 -0.95 3.44
CA VAL A 57 8.69 -1.28 4.60
C VAL A 57 10.05 -1.77 4.12
N GLU A 58 10.11 -2.73 3.21
CA GLU A 58 11.36 -3.24 2.65
C GLU A 58 12.19 -2.12 2.00
N TYR A 59 11.55 -1.24 1.24
CA TYR A 59 12.23 -0.10 0.62
C TYR A 59 12.85 0.82 1.67
N ILE A 60 12.10 1.19 2.71
CA ILE A 60 12.59 2.06 3.79
C ILE A 60 13.76 1.38 4.53
N GLU A 61 13.65 0.10 4.86
CA GLU A 61 14.71 -0.63 5.57
C GLU A 61 15.99 -0.74 4.76
N ARG A 62 15.90 -0.96 3.45
CA ARG A 62 17.07 -0.99 2.56
C ARG A 62 17.73 0.38 2.34
N HIS A 63 16.98 1.47 2.50
CA HIS A 63 17.45 2.83 2.24
C HIS A 63 17.71 3.68 3.51
N LYS A 64 17.53 3.11 4.70
CA LYS A 64 17.99 3.72 5.95
C LYS A 64 19.52 3.58 6.04
N SER A 65 20.22 4.51 5.41
CA SER A 65 21.62 4.85 5.75
C SER A 65 21.68 5.62 7.06
#